data_AF-A0A963Y2W4-F1
#
_entry.id   AF-A0A963Y2W4-F1
#
_cell.length_a   1.000
_cell.length_b   1.000
_cell.length_c   1.000
_cell.angle_alpha   90.00
_cell.angle_beta   90.00
_cell.angle_gamma   90.00
#
_symmetry.space_group_name_H-M   'P 1'
#
loop_
_entity.id
_entity.type
_entity.pdbx_description
1 polymer ?
#
loop_
_entity_poly.entity_id
_entity_poly.type
_entity_poly.pdbx_seq_one_letter_code
_entity_poly.pdbx_strand_id
1 'polypeptide(L)'
;MTATHHALTIDLEEQFQLRTGGRGVPERHWDRFPSRIERNVDVALQVLDRRGAKATFFAGLWVAERHARALREIATAGHEIACRIERLPRRGAARSHGCVSDVSKLISRIEDGSGRVVHGCRVANLDGGVDGLTDDVLPAQVRFVCRPGRANVSDAIRPATAGQVTEITLPSLRVAGATVGLRSGTGLRLMPHPLARHFISAWGRRAVPAVFDFKLWELDPDPTELSVFSPLERKLHYRNLSQFEDRLEALLGQAQFVAIRDLMGLADEPLNQSAEPSTRSLDARQAATLSGASGTPVSIVIPCYNEEAGLGYLAKALNGLATGLGRRHELSFVIVDDGSTDATWAEMNRLFGADARFRLVRHDRNRGVGAAILTGIDAAPAETIAVIDSDCSYDPARIEDMLPLLAPDVALVTASPYHALGRVEGVPEWRLVLSRSASRLYRMILRNKLATYTSCFRVVRKSATKGLVLRHEGFIGVAEMLARLDLGGCKIVEHPAVLESRLIGRSKLKVLRVIAGHLQLLAEISLARIAARRSWRVYW
;
A
#
# COMPACT_ATOMS: atom_id res chain seq x y z
N MET A 1 -27.29 -41.58 -1.91
CA MET A 1 -26.22 -40.81 -1.25
C MET A 1 -26.22 -39.43 -1.88
N THR A 2 -26.79 -38.43 -1.19
CA THR A 2 -26.97 -37.07 -1.71
C THR A 2 -25.61 -36.41 -1.89
N ALA A 3 -25.20 -36.15 -3.12
CA ALA A 3 -24.03 -35.33 -3.41
C ALA A 3 -24.30 -33.90 -2.92
N THR A 4 -23.85 -33.59 -1.70
CA THR A 4 -23.93 -32.26 -1.12
C THR A 4 -22.83 -31.40 -1.75
N HIS A 5 -23.20 -30.59 -2.74
CA HIS A 5 -22.34 -29.56 -3.30
C HIS A 5 -21.97 -28.55 -2.20
N HIS A 6 -20.73 -28.07 -2.21
CA HIS A 6 -20.24 -26.99 -1.33
C HIS A 6 -20.01 -25.72 -2.15
N ALA A 7 -20.05 -24.55 -1.52
CA ALA A 7 -19.73 -23.30 -2.21
C ALA A 7 -18.26 -22.93 -2.00
N LEU A 8 -17.60 -22.48 -3.06
CA LEU A 8 -16.29 -21.83 -2.99
C LEU A 8 -16.42 -20.36 -3.31
N THR A 9 -15.75 -19.52 -2.52
CA THR A 9 -15.75 -18.08 -2.67
C THR A 9 -14.35 -17.52 -2.67
N ILE A 10 -14.08 -16.57 -3.55
CA ILE A 10 -12.74 -16.03 -3.77
C ILE A 10 -12.82 -14.52 -3.71
N ASP A 11 -12.12 -13.91 -2.76
CA ASP A 11 -12.01 -12.45 -2.71
C ASP A 11 -10.95 -11.97 -3.69
N LEU A 12 -11.35 -11.20 -4.71
CA LEU A 12 -10.43 -10.50 -5.60
C LEU A 12 -9.80 -9.33 -4.84
N GLU A 13 -8.79 -9.66 -4.04
CA GLU A 13 -8.04 -8.71 -3.22
C GLU A 13 -6.54 -8.90 -3.44
N GLU A 14 -5.85 -7.78 -3.42
CA GLU A 14 -4.40 -7.69 -3.38
C GLU A 14 -3.87 -7.77 -1.94
N GLN A 15 -2.61 -8.17 -1.81
CA GLN A 15 -1.92 -8.23 -0.50
C GLN A 15 -1.95 -6.89 0.26
N PHE A 16 -1.89 -5.76 -0.46
CA PHE A 16 -1.87 -4.41 0.13
C PHE A 16 -3.25 -3.92 0.56
N GLN A 17 -4.32 -4.59 0.13
CA GLN A 17 -5.68 -4.30 0.58
C GLN A 17 -6.01 -4.99 1.91
N LEU A 18 -5.13 -5.88 2.40
CA LEU A 18 -5.28 -6.52 3.69
C LEU A 18 -5.34 -5.51 4.85
N ARG A 19 -6.31 -5.71 5.73
CA ARG A 19 -6.42 -5.00 7.00
C ARG A 19 -6.45 -5.98 8.17
N THR A 20 -5.64 -5.75 9.19
CA THR A 20 -5.56 -6.61 10.39
C THR A 20 -5.17 -5.78 11.61
N GLY A 21 -5.87 -5.95 12.73
CA GLY A 21 -5.59 -5.20 13.96
C GLY A 21 -5.66 -3.69 13.80
N GLY A 22 -6.51 -3.19 12.89
CA GLY A 22 -6.61 -1.77 12.53
C GLY A 22 -5.49 -1.25 11.60
N ARG A 23 -4.48 -2.07 11.30
CA ARG A 23 -3.36 -1.75 10.39
C ARG A 23 -3.69 -2.18 8.97
N GLY A 24 -3.11 -1.49 8.00
CA GLY A 24 -3.22 -1.78 6.57
C GLY A 24 -2.63 -0.64 5.77
N VAL A 25 -2.40 -0.86 4.48
CA VAL A 25 -1.92 0.20 3.58
C VAL A 25 -3.08 1.16 3.28
N PRO A 26 -2.91 2.48 3.46
CA PRO A 26 -3.93 3.45 3.08
C PRO A 26 -4.22 3.42 1.56
N GLU A 27 -5.49 3.57 1.18
CA GLU A 27 -5.95 3.42 -0.22
C GLU A 27 -5.20 4.32 -1.21
N ARG A 28 -4.83 5.53 -0.80
CA ARG A 28 -4.02 6.48 -1.62
C ARG A 28 -2.67 5.90 -2.09
N HIS A 29 -2.17 4.84 -1.47
CA HIS A 29 -0.91 4.19 -1.86
C HIS A 29 -1.11 2.96 -2.74
N TRP A 30 -2.33 2.44 -2.90
CA TRP A 30 -2.58 1.17 -3.59
C TRP A 30 -2.07 1.18 -5.03
N ASP A 31 -2.27 2.27 -5.77
CA ASP A 31 -1.82 2.40 -7.17
C ASP A 31 -0.29 2.44 -7.33
N ARG A 32 0.46 2.49 -6.23
CA ARG A 32 1.93 2.41 -6.24
C ARG A 32 2.43 0.97 -6.11
N PHE A 33 1.59 0.02 -5.72
CA PHE A 33 1.97 -1.39 -5.67
C PHE A 33 1.76 -2.05 -7.04
N PRO A 34 2.64 -2.97 -7.45
CA PRO A 34 2.37 -3.79 -8.63
C PRO A 34 1.16 -4.69 -8.35
N SER A 35 0.24 -4.76 -9.32
CA SER A 35 -0.92 -5.66 -9.23
C SER A 35 -0.55 -7.07 -9.69
N ARG A 36 -1.10 -8.07 -9.00
CA ARG A 36 -1.04 -9.50 -9.29
C ARG A 36 -2.42 -10.11 -9.59
N ILE A 37 -3.51 -9.33 -9.61
CA ILE A 37 -4.88 -9.82 -9.86
C ILE A 37 -4.94 -10.70 -11.10
N GLU A 38 -4.52 -10.22 -12.28
CA GLU A 38 -4.67 -10.97 -13.54
C GLU A 38 -3.92 -12.31 -13.50
N ARG A 39 -2.63 -12.30 -13.13
CA ARG A 39 -1.84 -13.52 -12.95
C ARG A 39 -2.51 -14.50 -11.97
N ASN A 40 -2.98 -14.01 -10.83
CA ASN A 40 -3.54 -14.90 -9.81
C ASN A 40 -4.94 -15.40 -10.20
N VAL A 41 -5.69 -14.64 -11.02
CA VAL A 41 -6.92 -15.11 -11.65
C VAL A 41 -6.62 -16.23 -12.63
N ASP A 42 -5.60 -16.10 -13.48
CA ASP A 42 -5.18 -17.17 -14.40
C ASP A 42 -4.88 -18.47 -13.62
N VAL A 43 -4.09 -18.37 -12.54
CA VAL A 43 -3.78 -19.51 -11.67
C VAL A 43 -5.04 -20.10 -11.03
N ALA A 44 -5.92 -19.25 -10.47
CA ALA A 44 -7.16 -19.69 -9.85
C ALA A 44 -8.05 -20.46 -10.84
N LEU A 45 -8.25 -19.92 -12.05
CA LEU A 45 -9.06 -20.55 -13.09
C LEU A 45 -8.47 -21.90 -13.52
N GLN A 46 -7.15 -21.99 -13.68
CA GLN A 46 -6.49 -23.27 -13.99
C GLN A 46 -6.73 -24.33 -12.91
N VAL A 47 -6.57 -23.97 -11.63
CA VAL A 47 -6.79 -24.91 -10.51
C VAL A 47 -8.25 -25.36 -10.43
N LEU A 48 -9.19 -24.44 -10.65
CA LEU A 48 -10.62 -24.74 -10.65
C LEU A 48 -11.00 -25.66 -11.82
N ASP A 49 -10.50 -25.38 -13.01
CA ASP A 49 -10.76 -26.16 -14.23
C ASP A 49 -10.25 -27.61 -14.11
N ARG A 50 -9.01 -27.81 -13.59
CA ARG A 50 -8.43 -29.14 -13.31
C ARG A 50 -9.33 -30.03 -12.43
N ARG A 51 -10.19 -29.43 -11.61
CA ARG A 51 -11.07 -30.12 -10.66
C ARG A 51 -12.56 -30.01 -11.01
N GLY A 52 -12.90 -29.38 -12.13
CA GLY A 52 -14.29 -29.14 -12.53
C GLY A 52 -15.08 -28.29 -11.53
N ALA A 53 -14.40 -27.46 -10.73
CA ALA A 53 -15.02 -26.67 -9.69
C ALA A 53 -15.51 -25.31 -10.20
N LYS A 54 -16.61 -24.81 -9.66
CA LYS A 54 -17.07 -23.42 -9.84
C LYS A 54 -17.03 -22.66 -8.51
N ALA A 55 -17.00 -21.34 -8.62
CA ALA A 55 -16.78 -20.45 -7.48
C ALA A 55 -17.45 -19.09 -7.70
N THR A 56 -17.69 -18.38 -6.61
CA THR A 56 -18.12 -16.98 -6.60
C THR A 56 -16.94 -16.06 -6.30
N PHE A 57 -16.61 -15.17 -7.22
CA PHE A 57 -15.55 -14.17 -7.06
C PHE A 57 -16.12 -12.85 -6.56
N PHE A 58 -15.58 -12.31 -5.47
CA PHE A 58 -16.02 -11.03 -4.91
C PHE A 58 -15.06 -9.90 -5.31
N ALA A 59 -15.54 -8.94 -6.09
CA ALA A 59 -14.76 -7.81 -6.59
C ALA A 59 -15.11 -6.50 -5.84
N GLY A 60 -14.09 -5.79 -5.36
CA GLY A 60 -14.24 -4.42 -4.86
C GLY A 60 -14.09 -3.38 -5.99
N LEU A 61 -14.42 -2.12 -5.68
CA LEU A 61 -14.41 -1.03 -6.68
C LEU A 61 -13.05 -0.84 -7.34
N TRP A 62 -11.97 -0.89 -6.56
CA TRP A 62 -10.61 -0.74 -7.07
C TRP A 62 -10.28 -1.78 -8.15
N VAL A 63 -10.69 -3.04 -7.94
CA VAL A 63 -10.48 -4.14 -8.90
C VAL A 63 -11.37 -3.95 -10.12
N ALA A 64 -12.65 -3.63 -9.92
CA ALA A 64 -13.60 -3.44 -11.01
C ALA A 64 -13.18 -2.30 -11.97
N GLU A 65 -12.58 -1.23 -11.45
CA GLU A 65 -12.11 -0.10 -12.25
C GLU A 65 -10.81 -0.39 -13.03
N ARG A 66 -10.00 -1.37 -12.61
CA ARG A 66 -8.64 -1.60 -13.14
C ARG A 66 -8.46 -2.91 -13.89
N HIS A 67 -9.26 -3.92 -13.58
CA HIS A 67 -9.06 -5.29 -14.05
C HIS A 67 -10.30 -5.86 -14.75
N ALA A 68 -10.88 -5.08 -15.67
CA ALA A 68 -12.01 -5.53 -16.48
C ALA A 68 -11.71 -6.82 -17.26
N ARG A 69 -10.46 -7.02 -17.69
CA ARG A 69 -10.00 -8.27 -18.31
C ARG A 69 -10.20 -9.47 -17.39
N ALA A 70 -9.71 -9.39 -16.16
CA ALA A 70 -9.83 -10.47 -15.18
C ALA A 70 -11.31 -10.81 -14.90
N LEU A 71 -12.17 -9.79 -14.77
CA LEU A 71 -13.62 -10.01 -14.60
C LEU A 71 -14.23 -10.75 -15.79
N ARG A 72 -13.85 -10.39 -17.01
CA ARG A 72 -14.34 -11.04 -18.23
C ARG A 72 -13.87 -12.49 -18.34
N GLU A 73 -12.62 -12.77 -17.99
CA GLU A 73 -12.05 -14.13 -18.00
C GLU A 73 -12.76 -15.03 -17.00
N ILE A 74 -13.00 -14.54 -15.77
CA ILE A 74 -13.77 -15.25 -14.74
C ILE A 74 -15.18 -15.60 -15.24
N ALA A 75 -15.89 -14.62 -15.80
CA ALA A 75 -17.25 -14.82 -16.31
C ALA A 75 -17.29 -15.78 -17.52
N THR A 76 -16.32 -15.68 -18.42
CA THR A 76 -16.19 -16.56 -19.61
C THR A 76 -15.92 -18.00 -19.19
N ALA A 77 -15.12 -18.20 -18.15
CA ALA A 77 -14.89 -19.51 -17.54
C ALA A 77 -16.12 -20.04 -16.76
N GLY A 78 -17.25 -19.32 -16.73
CA GLY A 78 -18.52 -19.76 -16.16
C GLY A 78 -18.62 -19.61 -14.63
N HIS A 79 -17.72 -18.84 -14.02
CA HIS A 79 -17.77 -18.54 -12.58
C HIS A 79 -18.70 -17.35 -12.31
N GLU A 80 -19.22 -17.28 -11.08
CA GLU A 80 -20.04 -16.15 -10.64
C GLU A 80 -19.15 -14.99 -10.20
N ILE A 81 -19.58 -13.75 -10.46
CA ILE A 81 -18.95 -12.54 -9.92
C ILE A 81 -19.98 -11.76 -9.10
N ALA A 82 -19.56 -11.39 -7.89
CA ALA A 82 -20.35 -10.68 -6.89
C ALA A 82 -19.57 -9.47 -6.38
N CYS A 83 -20.24 -8.52 -5.72
CA CYS A 83 -19.58 -7.31 -5.25
C CYS A 83 -19.04 -7.44 -3.82
N ARG A 84 -17.89 -6.82 -3.54
CA ARG A 84 -17.30 -6.74 -2.19
C ARG A 84 -17.49 -5.34 -1.63
N ILE A 85 -18.11 -5.27 -0.45
CA ILE A 85 -18.43 -4.03 0.26
C ILE A 85 -17.71 -4.04 1.61
N GLU A 86 -16.92 -2.99 1.89
CA GLU A 86 -16.14 -2.91 3.14
C GLU A 86 -17.01 -2.63 4.37
N ARG A 87 -18.05 -1.79 4.21
CA ARG A 87 -18.96 -1.41 5.29
C ARG A 87 -20.32 -1.01 4.74
N LEU A 88 -21.38 -1.48 5.39
CA LEU A 88 -22.71 -0.93 5.24
C LEU A 88 -23.04 0.00 6.43
N PRO A 89 -23.85 1.05 6.24
CA PRO A 89 -24.26 1.96 7.30
C PRO A 89 -25.01 1.21 8.41
N ARG A 90 -24.84 1.65 9.65
CA ARG A 90 -25.51 1.07 10.82
C ARG A 90 -27.01 1.36 10.79
N ARG A 91 -27.79 0.41 11.28
CA ARG A 91 -29.23 0.56 11.54
C ARG A 91 -29.50 1.80 12.39
N GLY A 92 -30.33 2.73 11.88
CA GLY A 92 -30.73 3.95 12.58
C GLY A 92 -29.73 5.11 12.58
N ALA A 93 -28.57 4.99 11.90
CA ALA A 93 -27.67 6.13 11.72
C ALA A 93 -28.28 7.16 10.76
N ALA A 94 -28.02 8.46 11.00
CA ALA A 94 -28.45 9.53 10.11
C ALA A 94 -27.98 9.23 8.67
N ARG A 95 -28.94 9.29 7.73
CA ARG A 95 -28.77 9.00 6.30
C ARG A 95 -27.54 9.73 5.74
N SER A 96 -26.46 9.01 5.43
CA SER A 96 -25.47 9.54 4.50
C SER A 96 -26.03 9.36 3.08
N HIS A 97 -26.30 10.48 2.40
CA HIS A 97 -26.88 10.53 1.05
C HIS A 97 -25.92 10.01 -0.06
N GLY A 98 -25.26 8.86 0.14
CA GLY A 98 -24.25 8.33 -0.79
C GLY A 98 -23.99 6.82 -0.76
N CYS A 99 -24.54 6.06 0.21
CA CYS A 99 -24.18 4.64 0.33
C CYS A 99 -24.74 3.76 -0.81
N VAL A 100 -26.02 3.93 -1.19
CA VAL A 100 -26.62 3.15 -2.28
C VAL A 100 -25.98 3.50 -3.61
N SER A 101 -25.71 4.79 -3.86
CA SER A 101 -25.03 5.22 -5.09
C SER A 101 -23.65 4.59 -5.24
N ASP A 102 -22.91 4.41 -4.13
CA ASP A 102 -21.60 3.77 -4.16
C ASP A 102 -21.69 2.26 -4.46
N VAL A 103 -22.66 1.57 -3.87
CA VAL A 103 -22.92 0.14 -4.14
C VAL A 103 -23.42 -0.07 -5.56
N SER A 104 -24.34 0.75 -6.04
CA SER A 104 -24.84 0.70 -7.43
C SER A 104 -23.72 1.01 -8.43
N LYS A 105 -22.85 1.99 -8.13
CA LYS A 105 -21.67 2.27 -8.95
C LYS A 105 -20.74 1.06 -9.03
N LEU A 106 -20.48 0.40 -7.90
CA LEU A 106 -19.68 -0.82 -7.85
C LEU A 106 -20.29 -1.94 -8.70
N ILE A 107 -21.59 -2.22 -8.51
CA ILE A 107 -22.31 -3.23 -9.28
C ILE A 107 -22.20 -2.93 -10.78
N SER A 108 -22.54 -1.71 -11.21
CA SER A 108 -22.42 -1.31 -12.62
C SER A 108 -21.02 -1.52 -13.18
N ARG A 109 -19.95 -1.19 -12.43
CA ARG A 109 -18.58 -1.43 -12.90
C ARG A 109 -18.23 -2.90 -13.05
N ILE A 110 -18.76 -3.76 -12.17
CA ILE A 110 -18.55 -5.21 -12.26
C ILE A 110 -19.33 -5.78 -13.45
N GLU A 111 -20.58 -5.35 -13.62
CA GLU A 111 -21.45 -5.78 -14.72
C GLU A 111 -20.87 -5.36 -16.07
N ASP A 112 -20.39 -4.12 -16.21
CA ASP A 112 -19.71 -3.62 -17.40
C ASP A 112 -18.47 -4.46 -17.74
N GLY A 113 -17.68 -4.82 -16.72
CA GLY A 113 -16.45 -5.60 -16.90
C GLY A 113 -16.70 -7.07 -17.22
N SER A 114 -17.70 -7.68 -16.59
CA SER A 114 -18.00 -9.11 -16.69
C SER A 114 -19.01 -9.48 -17.77
N GLY A 115 -19.88 -8.55 -18.16
CA GLY A 115 -21.03 -8.80 -19.04
C GLY A 115 -22.15 -9.62 -18.37
N ARG A 116 -22.16 -9.75 -17.04
CA ARG A 116 -23.11 -10.56 -16.26
C ARG A 116 -23.78 -9.73 -15.18
N VAL A 117 -25.04 -10.03 -14.90
CA VAL A 117 -25.79 -9.39 -13.80
C VAL A 117 -25.22 -9.83 -12.44
N VAL A 118 -25.08 -8.89 -11.51
CA VAL A 118 -24.57 -9.18 -10.16
C VAL A 118 -25.72 -9.44 -9.19
N HIS A 119 -25.78 -10.65 -8.63
CA HIS A 119 -26.83 -11.08 -7.69
C HIS A 119 -26.39 -11.13 -6.23
N GLY A 120 -25.11 -10.89 -5.93
CA GLY A 120 -24.55 -11.15 -4.60
C GLY A 120 -23.62 -10.07 -4.12
N CYS A 121 -23.50 -9.96 -2.79
CA CYS A 121 -22.45 -9.16 -2.19
C CYS A 121 -21.79 -9.85 -0.99
N ARG A 122 -20.55 -9.44 -0.69
CA ARG A 122 -19.84 -9.77 0.56
C ARG A 122 -19.62 -8.50 1.34
N VAL A 123 -20.01 -8.49 2.62
CA VAL A 123 -19.89 -7.32 3.49
C VAL A 123 -18.89 -7.60 4.59
N ALA A 124 -17.75 -6.89 4.62
CA ALA A 124 -16.68 -7.17 5.57
C ALA A 124 -17.05 -6.82 7.03
N ASN A 125 -17.84 -5.76 7.23
CA ASN A 125 -18.38 -5.38 8.54
C ASN A 125 -19.89 -5.13 8.44
N LEU A 126 -20.68 -6.11 8.90
CA LEU A 126 -22.13 -6.01 8.99
C LEU A 126 -22.56 -6.09 10.46
N ASP A 127 -22.92 -4.94 11.04
CA ASP A 127 -23.43 -4.86 12.40
C ASP A 127 -24.92 -5.24 12.42
N GLY A 128 -25.28 -6.35 13.08
CA GLY A 128 -26.69 -6.72 13.32
C GLY A 128 -27.35 -7.67 12.30
N GLY A 129 -26.57 -8.29 11.39
CA GLY A 129 -27.08 -9.24 10.39
C GLY A 129 -27.76 -8.58 9.19
N VAL A 130 -28.45 -9.37 8.36
CA VAL A 130 -29.20 -8.87 7.18
C VAL A 130 -30.60 -8.35 7.49
N ASP A 131 -31.10 -8.57 8.72
CA ASP A 131 -32.45 -8.17 9.12
C ASP A 131 -32.55 -6.63 9.22
N GLY A 132 -33.15 -6.02 8.20
CA GLY A 132 -33.28 -4.56 8.05
C GLY A 132 -32.52 -3.96 6.88
N LEU A 133 -31.86 -4.78 6.04
CA LEU A 133 -31.41 -4.35 4.71
C LEU A 133 -32.64 -4.19 3.81
N THR A 134 -33.05 -2.94 3.56
CA THR A 134 -34.11 -2.59 2.61
C THR A 134 -33.50 -2.29 1.23
N ASP A 135 -34.37 -2.14 0.22
CA ASP A 135 -33.97 -1.72 -1.15
C ASP A 135 -33.26 -0.34 -1.16
N ASP A 136 -33.41 0.44 -0.08
CA ASP A 136 -32.74 1.73 0.14
C ASP A 136 -31.29 1.58 0.65
N VAL A 137 -30.77 0.35 0.77
CA VAL A 137 -29.39 0.07 1.23
C VAL A 137 -28.66 -0.83 0.24
N LEU A 138 -29.34 -1.84 -0.30
CA LEU A 138 -28.83 -2.71 -1.36
C LEU A 138 -29.78 -2.68 -2.55
N PRO A 139 -29.27 -2.61 -3.79
CA PRO A 139 -30.12 -2.69 -4.96
C PRO A 139 -30.95 -3.97 -5.00
N ALA A 140 -32.20 -3.86 -5.47
CA ALA A 140 -33.17 -4.94 -5.50
C ALA A 140 -32.78 -6.14 -6.39
N GLN A 141 -31.63 -6.12 -7.07
CA GLN A 141 -31.07 -7.29 -7.78
C GLN A 141 -30.20 -8.17 -6.88
N VAL A 142 -29.76 -7.66 -5.72
CA VAL A 142 -28.96 -8.43 -4.76
C VAL A 142 -29.88 -9.42 -4.04
N ARG A 143 -29.56 -10.72 -4.16
CA ARG A 143 -30.31 -11.86 -3.64
C ARG A 143 -29.62 -12.50 -2.43
N PHE A 144 -28.33 -12.28 -2.25
CA PHE A 144 -27.60 -12.80 -1.10
C PHE A 144 -26.50 -11.87 -0.59
N VAL A 145 -26.23 -12.01 0.71
CA VAL A 145 -25.15 -11.31 1.43
C VAL A 145 -24.30 -12.34 2.14
N CYS A 146 -23.02 -12.41 1.78
CA CYS A 146 -22.01 -13.19 2.48
C CYS A 146 -21.35 -12.33 3.57
N ARG A 147 -21.32 -12.80 4.82
CA ARG A 147 -20.61 -12.10 5.91
C ARG A 147 -19.49 -12.94 6.51
N PRO A 148 -18.36 -12.31 6.88
CA PRO A 148 -17.37 -12.95 7.73
C PRO A 148 -17.98 -13.14 9.12
N GLY A 149 -18.08 -14.39 9.57
CA GLY A 149 -18.68 -14.72 10.86
C GLY A 149 -18.50 -16.20 11.18
N ARG A 150 -18.68 -16.56 12.46
CA ARG A 150 -18.70 -17.96 12.91
C ARG A 150 -20.14 -18.33 13.23
N ALA A 151 -20.84 -18.95 12.29
CA ALA A 151 -22.14 -19.54 12.56
C ALA A 151 -21.97 -20.97 13.09
N ASN A 152 -22.89 -21.38 13.97
CA ASN A 152 -23.12 -22.79 14.23
C ASN A 152 -23.73 -23.44 12.96
N VAL A 153 -23.61 -24.75 12.85
CA VAL A 153 -24.04 -25.56 11.68
C VAL A 153 -25.46 -25.24 11.20
N SER A 154 -26.41 -24.97 12.11
CA SER A 154 -27.81 -24.70 11.80
C SER A 154 -28.07 -23.33 11.16
N ASP A 155 -27.08 -22.43 11.16
CA ASP A 155 -27.27 -21.00 10.91
C ASP A 155 -26.44 -20.50 9.72
N ALA A 156 -25.85 -21.41 8.94
CA ALA A 156 -24.90 -21.07 7.87
C ALA A 156 -25.57 -20.41 6.65
N ILE A 157 -26.83 -20.76 6.36
CA ILE A 157 -27.64 -20.15 5.30
C ILE A 157 -28.98 -19.78 5.94
N ARG A 158 -29.30 -18.49 5.98
CA ARG A 158 -30.53 -17.98 6.59
C ARG A 158 -31.22 -16.99 5.63
N PRO A 159 -32.46 -17.25 5.20
CA PRO A 159 -33.26 -16.19 4.58
C PRO A 159 -33.50 -15.07 5.60
N ALA A 160 -33.49 -13.81 5.15
CA ALA A 160 -33.85 -12.68 6.02
C ALA A 160 -35.29 -12.82 6.52
N THR A 161 -35.54 -12.36 7.75
CA THR A 161 -36.86 -12.52 8.40
C THR A 161 -37.95 -11.70 7.72
N ALA A 162 -37.59 -10.66 6.94
CA ALA A 162 -38.52 -9.72 6.31
C ALA A 162 -38.10 -9.26 4.88
N GLY A 163 -37.19 -9.95 4.18
CA GLY A 163 -36.63 -9.47 2.92
C GLY A 163 -36.31 -10.56 1.88
N GLN A 164 -36.01 -10.15 0.65
CA GLN A 164 -35.63 -11.03 -0.48
C GLN A 164 -34.16 -11.52 -0.45
N VAL A 165 -33.40 -11.17 0.59
CA VAL A 165 -31.95 -11.42 0.66
C VAL A 165 -31.65 -12.59 1.59
N THR A 166 -30.80 -13.52 1.13
CA THR A 166 -30.31 -14.65 1.94
C THR A 166 -28.95 -14.30 2.57
N GLU A 167 -28.85 -14.45 3.89
CA GLU A 167 -27.58 -14.38 4.61
C GLU A 167 -26.81 -15.69 4.49
N ILE A 168 -25.54 -15.59 4.11
CA ILE A 168 -24.60 -16.70 4.04
C ILE A 168 -23.45 -16.42 5.00
N THR A 169 -23.29 -17.30 6.00
CA THR A 169 -22.23 -17.22 7.00
C THR A 169 -21.25 -18.37 6.85
N LEU A 170 -19.97 -18.09 7.05
CA LEU A 170 -18.92 -19.09 6.97
C LEU A 170 -19.06 -20.17 8.06
N PRO A 171 -18.82 -21.45 7.73
CA PRO A 171 -18.96 -22.57 8.64
C PRO A 171 -17.88 -22.53 9.73
N SER A 172 -18.26 -22.94 10.95
CA SER A 172 -17.32 -23.13 12.05
C SER A 172 -17.57 -24.44 12.78
N LEU A 173 -16.51 -25.06 13.29
CA LEU A 173 -16.57 -26.23 14.16
C LEU A 173 -16.14 -25.87 15.58
N ARG A 174 -16.72 -26.55 16.57
CA ARG A 174 -16.16 -26.56 17.92
C ARG A 174 -15.24 -27.77 18.06
N VAL A 175 -13.98 -27.52 18.37
CA VAL A 175 -12.94 -28.54 18.62
C VAL A 175 -12.33 -28.24 19.99
N ALA A 176 -12.40 -29.20 20.93
CA ALA A 176 -11.84 -29.10 22.28
C ALA A 176 -12.21 -27.78 23.03
N GLY A 177 -13.48 -27.35 22.93
CA GLY A 177 -13.96 -26.12 23.57
C GLY A 177 -13.65 -24.82 22.81
N ALA A 178 -12.82 -24.86 21.76
CA ALA A 178 -12.53 -23.72 20.90
C ALA A 178 -13.38 -23.75 19.62
N THR A 179 -13.94 -22.60 19.21
CA THR A 179 -14.57 -22.46 17.89
C THR A 179 -13.50 -22.23 16.84
N VAL A 180 -13.26 -23.22 15.99
CA VAL A 180 -12.38 -23.15 14.82
C VAL A 180 -13.26 -22.83 13.61
N GLY A 181 -13.25 -21.56 13.21
CA GLY A 181 -13.82 -21.14 11.92
C GLY A 181 -12.83 -21.46 10.82
N LEU A 182 -13.28 -22.15 9.77
CA LEU A 182 -12.42 -22.41 8.62
C LEU A 182 -12.52 -21.20 7.68
N ARG A 183 -11.81 -20.11 8.01
CA ARG A 183 -11.48 -19.10 6.99
C ARG A 183 -10.48 -19.77 6.06
N SER A 184 -10.94 -20.23 4.90
CA SER A 184 -10.27 -21.30 4.18
C SER A 184 -8.89 -20.87 3.68
N GLY A 185 -8.61 -19.59 3.46
CA GLY A 185 -7.27 -19.09 3.15
C GLY A 185 -6.19 -19.39 4.21
N THR A 186 -6.10 -18.54 5.23
CA THR A 186 -5.12 -18.70 6.33
C THR A 186 -5.30 -20.02 7.08
N GLY A 187 -6.54 -20.49 7.22
CA GLY A 187 -6.84 -21.79 7.83
C GLY A 187 -6.18 -22.94 7.06
N LEU A 188 -6.38 -23.03 5.75
CA LEU A 188 -5.82 -24.11 4.92
C LEU A 188 -4.29 -24.03 4.85
N ARG A 189 -3.70 -22.83 4.85
CA ARG A 189 -2.23 -22.65 4.83
C ARG A 189 -1.55 -23.09 6.11
N LEU A 190 -2.16 -22.82 7.27
CA LEU A 190 -1.55 -23.08 8.56
C LEU A 190 -1.94 -24.44 9.16
N MET A 191 -3.10 -24.97 8.78
CA MET A 191 -3.60 -26.23 9.32
C MET A 191 -2.83 -27.44 8.76
N PRO A 192 -2.54 -28.46 9.59
CA PRO A 192 -2.00 -29.73 9.10
C PRO A 192 -2.98 -30.42 8.12
N HIS A 193 -2.46 -30.99 7.05
CA HIS A 193 -3.26 -31.61 5.99
C HIS A 193 -4.26 -32.68 6.48
N PRO A 194 -3.91 -33.59 7.44
CA PRO A 194 -4.87 -34.57 7.96
C PRO A 194 -6.08 -33.91 8.65
N LEU A 195 -5.86 -32.78 9.33
CA LEU A 195 -6.92 -32.06 10.03
C LEU A 195 -7.85 -31.34 9.03
N ALA A 196 -7.30 -30.77 7.96
CA ALA A 196 -8.08 -30.19 6.87
C ALA A 196 -9.02 -31.23 6.24
N ARG A 197 -8.47 -32.41 5.93
CA ARG A 197 -9.24 -33.52 5.36
C ARG A 197 -10.32 -34.04 6.30
N HIS A 198 -10.00 -34.18 7.58
CA HIS A 198 -10.98 -34.58 8.59
C HIS A 198 -12.14 -33.57 8.67
N PHE A 199 -11.86 -32.27 8.62
CA PHE A 199 -12.88 -31.22 8.67
C PHE A 199 -13.88 -31.35 7.51
N ILE A 200 -13.39 -31.44 6.28
CA ILE A 200 -14.23 -31.52 5.07
C ILE A 200 -15.08 -32.79 5.12
N SER A 201 -14.46 -33.93 5.46
CA SER A 201 -15.19 -35.19 5.61
C SER A 201 -16.26 -35.14 6.71
N ALA A 202 -15.95 -34.51 7.85
CA ALA A 202 -16.89 -34.34 8.95
C ALA A 202 -18.05 -33.40 8.57
N TRP A 203 -17.78 -32.36 7.78
CA TRP A 203 -18.82 -31.45 7.29
C TRP A 203 -19.70 -32.08 6.22
N GLY A 204 -19.12 -32.84 5.28
CA GLY A 204 -19.86 -33.51 4.20
C GLY A 204 -20.91 -34.51 4.70
N ARG A 205 -20.82 -34.98 5.95
CA ARG A 205 -21.85 -35.81 6.60
C ARG A 205 -23.10 -35.03 7.02
N ARG A 206 -23.11 -33.71 6.85
CA ARG A 206 -24.23 -32.83 7.24
C ARG A 206 -25.07 -32.46 6.03
N ALA A 207 -26.33 -32.14 6.28
CA ALA A 207 -27.27 -31.70 5.26
C ALA A 207 -27.05 -30.25 4.78
N VAL A 208 -26.19 -29.48 5.47
CA VAL A 208 -25.96 -28.06 5.18
C VAL A 208 -24.66 -27.90 4.37
N PRO A 209 -24.70 -27.26 3.19
CA PRO A 209 -23.52 -26.93 2.40
C PRO A 209 -22.50 -26.13 3.20
N ALA A 210 -21.21 -26.42 3.04
CA ALA A 210 -20.16 -25.54 3.54
C ALA A 210 -19.84 -24.45 2.51
N VAL A 211 -19.49 -23.27 3.00
CA VAL A 211 -18.98 -22.15 2.18
C VAL A 211 -17.53 -21.91 2.55
N PHE A 212 -16.62 -22.13 1.60
CA PHE A 212 -15.18 -21.95 1.79
C PHE A 212 -14.74 -20.62 1.17
N ASP A 213 -13.89 -19.86 1.87
CA ASP A 213 -13.39 -18.55 1.42
C ASP A 213 -11.86 -18.46 1.42
N PHE A 214 -11.27 -17.93 0.36
CA PHE A 214 -9.88 -17.48 0.40
C PHE A 214 -9.71 -16.18 -0.37
N LYS A 215 -8.57 -15.53 -0.18
CA LYS A 215 -8.24 -14.29 -0.88
C LYS A 215 -7.30 -14.58 -2.02
N LEU A 216 -7.55 -13.99 -3.18
CA LEU A 216 -6.83 -14.28 -4.41
C LEU A 216 -5.30 -14.09 -4.27
N TRP A 217 -4.85 -13.06 -3.54
CA TRP A 217 -3.41 -12.86 -3.29
C TRP A 217 -2.71 -14.04 -2.59
N GLU A 218 -3.44 -14.94 -1.91
CA GLU A 218 -2.84 -16.11 -1.27
C GLU A 218 -2.29 -17.13 -2.27
N LEU A 219 -2.65 -17.02 -3.57
CA LEU A 219 -2.08 -17.78 -4.67
C LEU A 219 -0.73 -17.22 -5.18
N ASP A 220 -0.30 -16.05 -4.70
CA ASP A 220 1.05 -15.57 -5.00
C ASP A 220 2.07 -16.29 -4.09
N PRO A 221 3.01 -17.09 -4.63
CA PRO A 221 4.01 -17.77 -3.81
C PRO A 221 5.03 -16.82 -3.19
N ASP A 222 5.22 -15.61 -3.75
CA ASP A 222 6.20 -14.62 -3.31
C ASP A 222 5.64 -13.19 -3.34
N PRO A 223 4.66 -12.89 -2.46
CA PRO A 223 4.10 -11.55 -2.33
C PRO A 223 5.12 -10.58 -1.72
N THR A 224 4.97 -9.30 -2.04
CA THR A 224 5.77 -8.24 -1.38
C THR A 224 5.40 -8.16 0.10
N GLU A 225 6.37 -8.42 0.98
CA GLU A 225 6.18 -8.34 2.43
C GLU A 225 5.90 -6.89 2.86
N LEU A 226 4.76 -6.66 3.52
CA LEU A 226 4.35 -5.35 3.98
C LEU A 226 4.81 -5.09 5.42
N SER A 227 5.50 -3.97 5.63
CA SER A 227 6.07 -3.57 6.92
C SER A 227 5.08 -2.90 7.87
N VAL A 228 3.86 -2.61 7.41
CA VAL A 228 2.76 -2.07 8.24
C VAL A 228 2.27 -3.06 9.29
N PHE A 229 2.47 -4.36 9.05
CA PHE A 229 2.03 -5.43 9.94
C PHE A 229 3.08 -5.77 11.00
N SER A 230 2.61 -6.19 12.17
CA SER A 230 3.49 -6.69 13.24
C SER A 230 4.22 -7.98 12.83
N PRO A 231 5.33 -8.35 13.50
CA PRO A 231 6.05 -9.58 13.20
C PRO A 231 5.18 -10.84 13.24
N LEU A 232 4.21 -10.91 14.16
CA LEU A 232 3.29 -12.03 14.27
C LEU A 232 2.29 -12.06 13.10
N GLU A 233 1.69 -10.92 12.76
CA GLU A 233 0.77 -10.81 11.62
C GLU A 233 1.46 -11.18 10.31
N ARG A 234 2.68 -10.68 10.05
CA ARG A 234 3.47 -11.06 8.86
C ARG A 234 3.75 -12.55 8.80
N LYS A 235 4.14 -13.15 9.94
CA LYS A 235 4.37 -14.59 10.02
C LYS A 235 3.09 -15.38 9.68
N LEU A 236 1.92 -14.93 10.13
CA LEU A 236 0.65 -15.59 9.82
C LEU A 236 0.24 -15.35 8.35
N HIS A 237 0.43 -14.14 7.83
CA HIS A 237 0.06 -13.79 6.45
C HIS A 237 0.93 -14.46 5.40
N TYR A 238 2.23 -14.66 5.62
CA TYR A 238 3.14 -15.10 4.56
C TYR A 238 3.62 -16.55 4.70
N ARG A 239 3.24 -17.26 5.76
CA ARG A 239 3.66 -18.66 5.95
C ARG A 239 2.93 -19.59 4.98
N ASN A 240 3.70 -20.53 4.42
CA ASN A 240 3.24 -21.62 3.53
C ASN A 240 2.48 -21.17 2.27
N LEU A 241 2.74 -19.97 1.74
CA LEU A 241 2.09 -19.49 0.52
C LEU A 241 2.45 -20.32 -0.72
N SER A 242 3.71 -20.73 -0.85
CA SER A 242 4.15 -21.60 -1.94
C SER A 242 3.46 -22.97 -1.97
N GLN A 243 2.82 -23.38 -0.87
CA GLN A 243 2.06 -24.64 -0.79
C GLN A 243 0.55 -24.41 -0.93
N PHE A 244 0.10 -23.16 -1.10
CA PHE A 244 -1.33 -22.87 -1.05
C PHE A 244 -2.07 -23.43 -2.27
N GLU A 245 -1.48 -23.33 -3.46
CA GLU A 245 -2.04 -23.91 -4.69
C GLU A 245 -2.29 -25.42 -4.52
N ASP A 246 -1.26 -26.18 -4.12
CA ASP A 246 -1.37 -27.63 -3.89
C ASP A 246 -2.44 -27.98 -2.85
N ARG A 247 -2.53 -27.18 -1.78
CA ARG A 247 -3.53 -27.41 -0.72
C ARG A 247 -4.94 -27.08 -1.18
N LEU A 248 -5.11 -26.04 -2.00
CA LEU A 248 -6.38 -25.70 -2.62
C LEU A 248 -6.80 -26.83 -3.56
N GLU A 249 -5.89 -27.33 -4.38
CA GLU A 249 -6.17 -28.44 -5.28
C GLU A 249 -6.54 -29.72 -4.50
N ALA A 250 -5.87 -30.00 -3.38
CA ALA A 250 -6.21 -31.12 -2.50
C ALA A 250 -7.57 -30.95 -1.80
N LEU A 251 -7.99 -29.71 -1.49
CA LEU A 251 -9.33 -29.40 -0.98
C LEU A 251 -10.39 -29.68 -2.05
N LEU A 252 -10.17 -29.18 -3.26
CA LEU A 252 -11.07 -29.37 -4.41
C LEU A 252 -11.20 -30.85 -4.81
N GLY A 253 -10.18 -31.66 -4.58
CA GLY A 253 -10.24 -33.11 -4.81
C GLY A 253 -11.10 -33.90 -3.81
N GLN A 254 -11.58 -33.28 -2.72
CA GLN A 254 -12.31 -33.96 -1.64
C GLN A 254 -13.83 -33.80 -1.69
N ALA A 255 -14.33 -32.80 -2.41
CA ALA A 255 -15.75 -32.50 -2.54
C ALA A 255 -16.03 -31.73 -3.83
N GLN A 256 -17.29 -31.69 -4.26
CA GLN A 256 -17.71 -30.87 -5.40
C GLN A 256 -17.99 -29.43 -4.94
N PHE A 257 -17.45 -28.47 -5.67
CA PHE A 257 -17.58 -27.05 -5.37
C PHE A 257 -18.29 -26.30 -6.49
N VAL A 258 -19.29 -25.49 -6.12
CA VAL A 258 -20.11 -24.69 -7.03
C VAL A 258 -20.09 -23.22 -6.61
N ALA A 259 -20.61 -22.33 -7.47
CA ALA A 259 -20.85 -20.96 -7.10
C ALA A 259 -22.06 -20.84 -6.15
N ILE A 260 -22.15 -19.75 -5.39
CA ILE A 260 -23.30 -19.44 -4.53
C ILE A 260 -24.58 -19.31 -5.38
N ARG A 261 -24.52 -18.66 -6.54
CA ARG A 261 -25.64 -18.58 -7.49
C ARG A 261 -26.25 -19.96 -7.75
N ASP A 262 -25.41 -20.94 -8.06
CA ASP A 262 -25.85 -22.30 -8.39
C ASP A 262 -26.39 -23.03 -7.15
N LEU A 263 -25.79 -22.78 -5.98
CA LEU A 263 -26.28 -23.30 -4.70
C LEU A 263 -27.69 -22.76 -4.36
N MET A 264 -28.00 -21.54 -4.79
CA MET A 264 -29.28 -20.87 -4.57
C MET A 264 -30.29 -21.09 -5.69
N GLY A 265 -29.91 -21.75 -6.79
CA GLY A 265 -30.77 -21.93 -7.96
C GLY A 265 -31.09 -20.63 -8.71
N LEU A 266 -30.19 -19.64 -8.66
CA LEU A 266 -30.31 -18.38 -9.38
C LEU A 266 -29.85 -18.56 -10.84
N ALA A 267 -30.46 -17.82 -11.78
CA ALA A 267 -30.11 -17.89 -13.20
C ALA A 267 -28.78 -17.16 -13.49
N ASP A 268 -28.01 -17.66 -14.46
CA ASP A 268 -26.82 -16.96 -14.99
C ASP A 268 -27.25 -15.99 -16.11
N GLU A 269 -27.72 -14.82 -15.70
CA GLU A 269 -28.29 -13.82 -16.63
C GLU A 269 -27.17 -13.03 -17.35
N PRO A 270 -27.11 -13.08 -18.70
CA PRO A 270 -26.26 -12.16 -19.44
C PRO A 270 -26.78 -10.73 -19.24
N LEU A 271 -25.88 -9.76 -19.11
CA LEU A 271 -26.27 -8.36 -19.03
C LEU A 271 -26.92 -7.96 -20.36
N ASN A 272 -28.23 -7.74 -20.36
CA ASN A 272 -28.97 -7.45 -21.59
C ASN A 272 -28.54 -6.09 -22.16
N GLN A 273 -27.90 -6.11 -23.33
CA GLN A 273 -27.40 -4.90 -24.01
C GLN A 273 -28.56 -4.16 -24.70
N SER A 274 -29.45 -3.57 -23.91
CA SER A 274 -30.40 -2.56 -24.37
C SER A 274 -30.12 -1.21 -23.71
N ALA A 275 -28.85 -0.83 -23.78
CA ALA A 275 -28.39 0.55 -23.78
C ALA A 275 -27.01 0.48 -24.42
N GLU A 276 -26.84 1.12 -25.58
CA GLU A 276 -25.51 1.30 -26.16
C GLU A 276 -24.58 1.82 -25.07
N PRO A 277 -23.39 1.24 -24.88
CA PRO A 277 -22.38 1.89 -24.10
C PRO A 277 -22.07 3.19 -24.84
N SER A 278 -22.47 4.32 -24.26
CA SER A 278 -21.89 5.60 -24.64
C SER A 278 -20.38 5.47 -24.41
N THR A 279 -19.68 5.06 -25.45
CA THR A 279 -18.24 5.17 -25.56
C THR A 279 -17.96 6.66 -25.57
N ARG A 280 -17.94 7.27 -24.38
CA ARG A 280 -17.02 8.36 -24.11
C ARG A 280 -15.64 7.71 -24.20
N SER A 281 -15.14 7.64 -25.42
CA SER A 281 -13.71 7.75 -25.67
C SER A 281 -13.23 8.89 -24.78
N LEU A 282 -12.56 8.55 -23.68
CA LEU A 282 -11.67 9.50 -23.04
C LEU A 282 -10.71 9.88 -24.15
N ASP A 283 -10.90 11.10 -24.67
CA ASP A 283 -10.13 11.64 -25.76
C ASP A 283 -8.65 11.36 -25.52
N ALA A 284 -8.11 10.44 -26.33
CA ALA A 284 -6.69 10.31 -26.60
C ALA A 284 -6.20 11.48 -27.47
N ARG A 285 -6.68 12.69 -27.17
CA ARG A 285 -6.33 13.97 -27.79
C ARG A 285 -6.02 14.99 -26.70
N GLN A 286 -5.02 14.68 -25.89
CA GLN A 286 -4.18 15.67 -25.22
C GLN A 286 -2.72 15.20 -25.12
N ALA A 287 -2.29 14.36 -26.07
CA ALA A 287 -0.90 14.21 -26.45
C ALA A 287 -0.66 15.09 -27.69
N ALA A 288 0.37 15.94 -27.62
CA ALA A 288 0.62 17.13 -28.45
C ALA A 288 -0.28 18.32 -28.04
N THR A 289 0.18 19.21 -27.17
CA THR A 289 1.19 20.20 -27.53
C THR A 289 1.98 20.60 -26.28
N LEU A 290 3.22 20.14 -26.15
CA LEU A 290 4.19 20.76 -25.25
C LEU A 290 5.41 21.16 -26.08
N SER A 291 5.16 22.12 -26.97
CA SER A 291 6.23 22.99 -27.46
C SER A 291 6.48 24.03 -26.37
N GLY A 292 7.63 23.89 -25.69
CA GLY A 292 8.33 24.98 -25.02
C GLY A 292 7.63 25.67 -23.85
N ALA A 293 7.49 24.98 -22.71
CA ALA A 293 7.48 25.68 -21.43
C ALA A 293 8.86 25.47 -20.79
N SER A 294 9.67 26.52 -20.71
CA SER A 294 10.92 26.53 -19.93
C SER A 294 10.57 26.51 -18.44
N GLY A 295 10.09 25.36 -17.96
CA GLY A 295 9.84 25.11 -16.56
C GLY A 295 11.16 25.13 -15.79
N THR A 296 11.17 25.71 -14.59
CA THR A 296 12.39 25.77 -13.76
C THR A 296 12.93 24.35 -13.53
N PRO A 297 14.18 24.04 -13.91
CA PRO A 297 14.75 22.72 -13.74
C PRO A 297 14.83 22.34 -12.26
N VAL A 298 14.42 21.10 -11.95
CA VAL A 298 14.51 20.53 -10.60
C VAL A 298 15.10 19.13 -10.71
N SER A 299 16.14 18.84 -9.94
CA SER A 299 16.69 17.50 -9.84
C SER A 299 16.23 16.83 -8.55
N ILE A 300 15.75 15.60 -8.66
CA ILE A 300 15.32 14.77 -7.54
C ILE A 300 16.44 13.78 -7.21
N VAL A 301 16.96 13.81 -5.99
CA VAL A 301 18.03 12.93 -5.50
C VAL A 301 17.45 11.87 -4.56
N ILE A 302 17.73 10.61 -4.85
CA ILE A 302 17.21 9.46 -4.09
C ILE A 302 18.37 8.55 -3.69
N PRO A 303 18.80 8.56 -2.40
CA PRO A 303 19.76 7.61 -1.89
C PRO A 303 19.10 6.25 -1.62
N CYS A 304 19.71 5.17 -2.09
CA CYS A 304 19.26 3.79 -1.93
C CYS A 304 20.36 2.95 -1.29
N TYR A 305 20.00 2.06 -0.38
CA TYR A 305 20.91 1.02 0.14
C TYR A 305 20.09 -0.18 0.58
N ASN A 306 20.16 -1.31 -0.10
CA ASN A 306 19.37 -2.53 0.13
C ASN A 306 17.85 -2.31 0.07
N GLU A 307 17.36 -1.70 -1.01
CA GLU A 307 15.95 -1.32 -1.19
C GLU A 307 15.26 -2.06 -2.35
N GLU A 308 15.79 -3.21 -2.78
CA GLU A 308 15.28 -4.05 -3.88
C GLU A 308 13.75 -4.16 -3.90
N ALA A 309 13.13 -4.61 -2.80
CA ALA A 309 11.68 -4.81 -2.70
C ALA A 309 10.86 -3.51 -2.81
N GLY A 310 11.46 -2.35 -2.48
CA GLY A 310 10.80 -1.05 -2.50
C GLY A 310 10.90 -0.31 -3.84
N LEU A 311 11.82 -0.71 -4.73
CA LEU A 311 12.11 0.04 -5.96
C LEU A 311 10.93 0.11 -6.93
N GLY A 312 10.13 -0.96 -7.05
CA GLY A 312 8.92 -0.93 -7.88
C GLY A 312 7.89 0.11 -7.39
N TYR A 313 7.72 0.19 -6.06
CA TYR A 313 6.85 1.17 -5.41
C TYR A 313 7.37 2.61 -5.59
N LEU A 314 8.69 2.80 -5.43
CA LEU A 314 9.36 4.07 -5.73
C LEU A 314 9.16 4.48 -7.20
N ALA A 315 9.36 3.57 -8.15
CA ALA A 315 9.24 3.86 -9.58
C ALA A 315 7.85 4.38 -9.94
N LYS A 316 6.79 3.78 -9.38
CA LYS A 316 5.41 4.28 -9.55
C LYS A 316 5.23 5.66 -8.95
N ALA A 317 5.78 5.91 -7.75
CA ALA A 317 5.72 7.22 -7.12
C ALA A 317 6.45 8.31 -7.94
N LEU A 318 7.63 8.01 -8.48
CA LEU A 318 8.40 8.93 -9.33
C LEU A 318 7.71 9.20 -10.66
N ASN A 319 7.08 8.21 -11.28
CA ASN A 319 6.27 8.41 -12.48
C ASN A 319 5.04 9.28 -12.22
N GLY A 320 4.37 9.10 -11.08
CA GLY A 320 3.29 9.99 -10.63
C GLY A 320 3.78 11.42 -10.45
N LEU A 321 4.92 11.60 -9.77
CA LEU A 321 5.56 12.91 -9.61
C LEU A 321 5.90 13.54 -10.96
N ALA A 322 6.47 12.78 -11.89
CA ALA A 322 6.82 13.27 -13.23
C ALA A 322 5.58 13.69 -14.03
N THR A 323 4.46 12.97 -13.90
CA THR A 323 3.21 13.31 -14.59
C THR A 323 2.53 14.55 -14.01
N GLY A 324 2.64 14.76 -12.70
CA GLY A 324 2.07 15.91 -12.00
C GLY A 324 2.95 17.16 -12.08
N LEU A 325 4.15 17.08 -11.49
CA LEU A 325 5.08 18.19 -11.35
C LEU A 325 5.82 18.51 -12.67
N GLY A 326 6.02 17.51 -13.54
CA GLY A 326 6.64 17.69 -14.86
C GLY A 326 5.85 18.60 -15.81
N ARG A 327 4.59 18.92 -15.49
CA ARG A 327 3.79 19.93 -16.23
C ARG A 327 4.30 21.35 -16.03
N ARG A 328 4.99 21.62 -14.92
CA ARG A 328 5.47 22.96 -14.51
C ARG A 328 7.00 23.05 -14.42
N HIS A 329 7.67 21.92 -14.31
CA HIS A 329 9.11 21.84 -14.07
C HIS A 329 9.77 20.83 -14.99
N GLU A 330 10.99 21.13 -15.43
CA GLU A 330 11.84 20.14 -16.08
C GLU A 330 12.48 19.26 -15.01
N LEU A 331 12.10 17.99 -14.95
CA LEU A 331 12.56 17.06 -13.91
C LEU A 331 13.68 16.17 -14.40
N SER A 332 14.72 16.05 -13.57
CA SER A 332 15.75 15.02 -13.66
C SER A 332 15.81 14.22 -12.36
N PHE A 333 16.20 12.95 -12.44
CA PHE A 333 16.27 12.06 -11.29
C PHE A 333 17.70 11.53 -11.16
N VAL A 334 18.24 11.56 -9.95
CA VAL A 334 19.54 10.98 -9.62
C VAL A 334 19.34 9.95 -8.52
N ILE A 335 19.48 8.68 -8.86
CA ILE A 335 19.33 7.57 -7.91
C ILE A 335 20.72 7.03 -7.57
N VAL A 336 21.08 7.08 -6.29
CA VAL A 336 22.40 6.70 -5.80
C VAL A 336 22.30 5.38 -5.05
N ASP A 337 22.86 4.31 -5.60
CA ASP A 337 23.11 3.05 -4.88
C ASP A 337 24.34 3.19 -3.99
N ASP A 338 24.13 3.28 -2.69
CA ASP A 338 25.18 3.43 -1.68
C ASP A 338 25.81 2.06 -1.33
N GLY A 339 26.25 1.33 -2.35
CA GLY A 339 26.93 0.04 -2.23
C GLY A 339 26.06 -1.09 -1.68
N SER A 340 24.87 -1.28 -2.26
CA SER A 340 23.95 -2.35 -1.85
C SER A 340 24.55 -3.75 -2.05
N THR A 341 24.13 -4.67 -1.17
CA THR A 341 24.53 -6.08 -1.16
C THR A 341 23.44 -7.03 -1.68
N ASP A 342 22.24 -6.52 -1.93
CA ASP A 342 21.11 -7.24 -2.55
C ASP A 342 20.96 -6.87 -4.03
N ALA A 343 19.84 -7.21 -4.68
CA ALA A 343 19.67 -6.94 -6.11
C ALA A 343 19.27 -5.47 -6.43
N THR A 344 19.36 -4.54 -5.47
CA THR A 344 19.00 -3.11 -5.65
C THR A 344 19.59 -2.51 -6.92
N TRP A 345 20.89 -2.71 -7.19
CA TRP A 345 21.52 -2.15 -8.38
C TRP A 345 20.96 -2.72 -9.69
N ALA A 346 20.77 -4.04 -9.74
CA ALA A 346 20.21 -4.70 -10.93
C ALA A 346 18.78 -4.20 -11.21
N GLU A 347 17.97 -4.10 -10.16
CA GLU A 347 16.59 -3.65 -10.25
C GLU A 347 16.48 -2.15 -10.60
N MET A 348 17.40 -1.30 -10.10
CA MET A 348 17.51 0.10 -10.52
C MET A 348 17.76 0.22 -12.02
N ASN A 349 18.69 -0.56 -12.57
CA ASN A 349 18.97 -0.56 -14.01
C ASN A 349 17.76 -1.04 -14.81
N ARG A 350 17.08 -2.09 -14.34
CA ARG A 350 15.88 -2.63 -15.00
C ARG A 350 14.73 -1.62 -15.04
N LEU A 351 14.48 -0.92 -13.94
CA LEU A 351 13.35 0.01 -13.79
C LEU A 351 13.59 1.39 -14.40
N PHE A 352 14.83 1.89 -14.32
CA PHE A 352 15.14 3.29 -14.61
C PHE A 352 16.19 3.46 -15.72
N GLY A 353 17.00 2.45 -16.02
CA GLY A 353 18.17 2.58 -16.89
C GLY A 353 17.85 2.91 -18.35
N ALA A 354 16.62 2.66 -18.81
CA ALA A 354 16.17 2.99 -20.16
C ALA A 354 15.61 4.42 -20.30
N ASP A 355 15.35 5.13 -19.20
CA ASP A 355 14.74 6.46 -19.21
C ASP A 355 15.81 7.54 -19.02
N ALA A 356 16.00 8.38 -20.05
CA ALA A 356 17.03 9.41 -20.08
C ALA A 356 16.90 10.48 -18.98
N ARG A 357 15.74 10.59 -18.32
CA ARG A 357 15.55 11.49 -17.17
C ARG A 357 16.28 10.98 -15.92
N PHE A 358 16.64 9.71 -15.88
CA PHE A 358 17.26 9.05 -14.74
C PHE A 358 18.75 8.89 -14.92
N ARG A 359 19.51 9.34 -13.92
CA ARG A 359 20.93 9.11 -13.77
C ARG A 359 21.15 8.17 -12.58
N LEU A 360 21.75 7.02 -12.85
CA LEU A 360 22.09 6.03 -11.82
C LEU A 360 23.56 6.18 -11.43
N VAL A 361 23.83 6.25 -10.12
CA VAL A 361 25.19 6.35 -9.57
C VAL A 361 25.38 5.23 -8.56
N ARG A 362 26.56 4.60 -8.53
CA ARG A 362 26.88 3.53 -7.59
C ARG A 362 28.14 3.83 -6.80
N HIS A 363 28.11 3.57 -5.51
CA HIS A 363 29.30 3.50 -4.67
C HIS A 363 29.83 2.08 -4.59
N ASP A 364 31.16 1.93 -4.53
CA ASP A 364 31.82 0.61 -4.37
C ASP A 364 31.52 -0.04 -3.01
N ARG A 365 31.26 0.78 -2.00
CA ARG A 365 30.91 0.35 -0.63
C ARG A 365 29.91 1.33 -0.02
N ASN A 366 29.19 0.86 1.00
CA ASN A 366 28.33 1.74 1.79
C ASN A 366 29.13 2.83 2.51
N ARG A 367 28.82 4.10 2.16
CA ARG A 367 29.39 5.31 2.78
C ARG A 367 28.39 5.97 3.73
N GLY A 368 27.11 5.75 3.51
CA GLY A 368 26.01 6.26 4.30
C GLY A 368 25.17 7.29 3.55
N VAL A 369 23.93 7.46 4.02
CA VAL A 369 22.92 8.31 3.39
C VAL A 369 23.37 9.77 3.19
N GLY A 370 24.16 10.34 4.10
CA GLY A 370 24.69 11.69 3.96
C GLY A 370 25.65 11.81 2.77
N ALA A 371 26.57 10.85 2.61
CA ALA A 371 27.47 10.80 1.46
C ALA A 371 26.74 10.50 0.14
N ALA A 372 25.74 9.62 0.17
CA ALA A 372 24.89 9.34 -1.00
C ALA A 372 24.10 10.58 -1.44
N ILE A 373 23.57 11.37 -0.50
CA ILE A 373 22.90 12.64 -0.78
C ILE A 373 23.87 13.63 -1.45
N LEU A 374 25.07 13.83 -0.89
CA LEU A 374 26.05 14.74 -1.49
C LEU A 374 26.46 14.31 -2.89
N THR A 375 26.71 13.01 -3.08
CA THR A 375 27.04 12.44 -4.40
C THR A 375 25.91 12.69 -5.41
N GLY A 376 24.65 12.53 -4.98
CA GLY A 376 23.50 12.81 -5.82
C GLY A 376 23.35 14.30 -6.16
N ILE A 377 23.56 15.19 -5.19
CA ILE A 377 23.56 16.65 -5.39
C ILE A 377 24.65 17.07 -6.39
N ASP A 378 25.85 16.52 -6.26
CA ASP A 378 26.97 16.83 -7.16
C ASP A 378 26.66 16.38 -8.60
N ALA A 379 26.09 15.18 -8.76
CA ALA A 379 25.73 14.61 -10.05
C ALA A 379 24.48 15.23 -10.70
N ALA A 380 23.66 15.94 -9.92
CA ALA A 380 22.42 16.55 -10.39
C ALA A 380 22.66 17.78 -11.28
N PRO A 381 21.97 17.91 -12.43
CA PRO A 381 22.19 19.04 -13.34
C PRO A 381 21.56 20.36 -12.88
N ALA A 382 20.47 20.33 -12.11
CA ALA A 382 19.73 21.55 -11.73
C ALA A 382 20.34 22.28 -10.52
N GLU A 383 20.06 23.58 -10.41
CA GLU A 383 20.39 24.36 -9.21
C GLU A 383 19.45 24.05 -8.03
N THR A 384 18.19 23.74 -8.34
CA THR A 384 17.19 23.34 -7.33
C THR A 384 17.18 21.84 -7.18
N ILE A 385 17.53 21.34 -5.99
CA ILE A 385 17.58 19.91 -5.69
C ILE A 385 16.52 19.55 -4.67
N ALA A 386 15.67 18.56 -4.96
CA ALA A 386 14.84 17.92 -3.96
C ALA A 386 15.46 16.57 -3.58
N VAL A 387 15.67 16.32 -2.29
CA VAL A 387 16.13 15.03 -1.77
C VAL A 387 14.92 14.32 -1.17
N ILE A 388 14.72 13.06 -1.51
CA ILE A 388 13.63 12.23 -0.96
C ILE A 388 14.14 10.87 -0.49
N ASP A 389 13.44 10.25 0.46
CA ASP A 389 13.71 8.89 0.89
C ASP A 389 13.20 7.87 -0.14
N SER A 390 13.98 6.81 -0.40
CA SER A 390 13.62 5.76 -1.35
C SER A 390 12.40 4.94 -0.93
N ASP A 391 12.05 4.94 0.35
CA ASP A 391 10.87 4.24 0.90
C ASP A 391 9.58 5.07 0.86
N CYS A 392 9.66 6.33 0.38
CA CYS A 392 8.57 7.30 0.34
C CYS A 392 7.82 7.44 1.68
N SER A 393 8.54 7.43 2.81
CA SER A 393 7.97 7.79 4.13
C SER A 393 7.37 9.19 4.15
N TYR A 394 7.80 10.05 3.23
CA TYR A 394 7.11 11.27 2.83
C TYR A 394 6.60 11.11 1.40
N ASP A 395 5.41 11.63 1.14
CA ASP A 395 4.84 11.62 -0.21
C ASP A 395 5.64 12.53 -1.16
N PRO A 396 6.27 12.01 -2.23
CA PRO A 396 7.07 12.81 -3.16
C PRO A 396 6.29 13.97 -3.80
N ALA A 397 4.95 13.87 -3.91
CA ALA A 397 4.12 14.95 -4.41
C ALA A 397 4.24 16.24 -3.59
N ARG A 398 4.61 16.15 -2.29
CA ARG A 398 4.82 17.31 -1.41
C ARG A 398 5.99 18.22 -1.80
N ILE A 399 6.84 17.78 -2.73
CA ILE A 399 7.87 18.65 -3.31
C ILE A 399 7.22 19.89 -3.93
N GLU A 400 6.04 19.76 -4.54
CA GLU A 400 5.30 20.87 -5.13
C GLU A 400 5.06 22.01 -4.13
N ASP A 401 4.69 21.67 -2.90
CA ASP A 401 4.41 22.65 -1.84
C ASP A 401 5.70 23.27 -1.26
N MET A 402 6.83 22.59 -1.40
CA MET A 402 8.13 23.01 -0.85
C MET A 402 8.92 23.90 -1.81
N LEU A 403 8.78 23.71 -3.13
CA LEU A 403 9.52 24.48 -4.13
C LEU A 403 9.32 26.01 -4.01
N PRO A 404 8.10 26.54 -3.81
CA PRO A 404 7.89 27.99 -3.66
C PRO A 404 8.56 28.58 -2.40
N LEU A 405 8.83 27.76 -1.38
CA LEU A 405 9.48 28.18 -0.15
C LEU A 405 11.00 28.38 -0.31
N LEU A 406 11.59 27.86 -1.40
CA LEU A 406 12.99 28.07 -1.74
C LEU A 406 13.18 29.42 -2.44
N ALA A 407 12.86 30.51 -1.74
CA ALA A 407 13.10 31.88 -2.20
C ALA A 407 14.61 32.14 -2.46
N PRO A 408 15.00 33.19 -3.22
CA PRO A 408 16.41 33.45 -3.55
C PRO A 408 17.37 33.50 -2.35
N ASP A 409 16.90 33.99 -1.20
CA ASP A 409 17.68 34.09 0.04
C ASP A 409 17.62 32.83 0.93
N VAL A 410 16.84 31.81 0.55
CA VAL A 410 16.67 30.56 1.29
C VAL A 410 17.60 29.49 0.70
N ALA A 411 18.45 28.92 1.54
CA ALA A 411 19.37 27.85 1.12
C ALA A 411 18.71 26.47 1.14
N LEU A 412 17.82 26.22 2.10
CA LEU A 412 17.22 24.92 2.33
C LEU A 412 15.80 25.03 2.91
N VAL A 413 14.89 24.23 2.39
CA VAL A 413 13.55 23.99 2.90
C VAL A 413 13.48 22.54 3.38
N THR A 414 13.21 22.30 4.66
CA THR A 414 13.11 20.93 5.22
C THR A 414 11.67 20.56 5.54
N ALA A 415 11.27 19.33 5.22
CA ALA A 415 10.00 18.80 5.72
C ALA A 415 10.06 18.60 7.24
N SER A 416 8.94 18.87 7.90
CA SER A 416 8.86 18.89 9.35
C SER A 416 7.56 18.25 9.85
N PRO A 417 7.61 16.99 10.32
CA PRO A 417 6.47 16.35 10.94
C PRO A 417 6.17 16.86 12.35
N TYR A 418 7.10 17.61 12.97
CA TYR A 418 6.93 18.22 14.29
C TYR A 418 6.55 19.70 14.23
N HIS A 419 6.36 20.26 13.03
CA HIS A 419 5.72 21.55 12.85
C HIS A 419 4.30 21.51 13.44
N ALA A 420 3.74 22.65 13.85
CA ALA A 420 2.40 22.73 14.46
C ALA A 420 1.28 22.15 13.56
N LEU A 421 1.49 22.19 12.24
CA LEU A 421 0.60 21.61 11.22
C LEU A 421 1.13 20.28 10.64
N GLY A 422 2.27 19.79 11.13
CA GLY A 422 2.85 18.52 10.74
C GLY A 422 2.17 17.35 11.46
N ARG A 423 2.30 16.14 10.92
CA ARG A 423 1.74 14.92 11.51
C ARG A 423 2.70 13.75 11.40
N VAL A 424 2.48 12.76 12.25
CA VAL A 424 3.17 11.46 12.19
C VAL A 424 2.15 10.34 12.26
N GLU A 425 2.23 9.39 11.35
CA GLU A 425 1.31 8.26 11.23
C GLU A 425 2.07 6.93 11.27
N GLY A 426 1.63 6.00 12.11
CA GLY A 426 2.16 4.62 12.15
C GLY A 426 3.57 4.44 12.74
N VAL A 427 4.21 5.52 13.22
CA VAL A 427 5.55 5.44 13.82
C VAL A 427 5.46 5.11 15.32
N PRO A 428 6.27 4.16 15.85
CA PRO A 428 6.28 3.84 17.27
C PRO A 428 6.59 5.04 18.17
N GLU A 429 5.78 5.25 19.21
CA GLU A 429 5.84 6.44 20.08
C GLU A 429 7.22 6.67 20.71
N TRP A 430 7.90 5.61 21.18
CA TRP A 430 9.23 5.70 21.77
C TRP A 430 10.27 6.28 20.79
N ARG A 431 10.14 6.02 19.48
CA ARG A 431 11.02 6.63 18.46
C ARG A 431 10.75 8.13 18.32
N LEU A 432 9.49 8.55 18.48
CA LEU A 432 9.11 9.96 18.44
C LEU A 432 9.72 10.72 19.60
N VAL A 433 9.75 10.13 20.80
CA VAL A 433 10.41 10.73 21.97
C VAL A 433 11.89 11.00 21.68
N LEU A 434 12.62 10.02 21.12
CA LEU A 434 14.03 10.18 20.77
C LEU A 434 14.26 11.27 19.72
N SER A 435 13.48 11.26 18.64
CA SER A 435 13.63 12.22 17.54
C SER A 435 13.25 13.66 17.94
N ARG A 436 12.17 13.84 18.71
CA ARG A 436 11.78 15.14 19.27
C ARG A 436 12.81 15.68 20.25
N SER A 437 13.39 14.80 21.09
CA SER A 437 14.45 15.16 22.03
C SER A 437 15.69 15.67 21.28
N ALA A 438 16.14 14.93 20.27
CA ALA A 438 17.27 15.35 19.43
C ALA A 438 16.99 16.71 18.77
N SER A 439 15.80 16.89 18.18
CA SER A 439 15.42 18.16 17.52
C SER A 439 15.37 19.33 18.51
N ARG A 440 14.93 19.10 19.75
CA ARG A 440 14.96 20.12 20.82
C ARG A 440 16.39 20.53 21.16
N LEU A 441 17.33 19.58 21.23
CA LEU A 441 18.74 19.87 21.48
C LEU A 441 19.35 20.72 20.35
N TYR A 442 19.11 20.36 19.09
CA TYR A 442 19.56 21.17 17.95
C TYR A 442 18.97 22.59 17.98
N ARG A 443 17.67 22.73 18.28
CA ARG A 443 16.98 24.03 18.39
C ARG A 443 17.61 24.94 19.44
N MET A 444 18.16 24.41 20.52
CA MET A 444 18.83 25.24 21.53
C MET A 444 20.13 25.85 21.00
N ILE A 445 20.86 25.12 20.16
CA ILE A 445 22.24 25.47 19.74
C ILE A 445 22.29 26.20 18.38
N LEU A 446 21.42 25.84 17.44
CA LEU A 446 21.40 26.40 16.08
C LEU A 446 20.61 27.71 16.01
N ARG A 447 20.88 28.54 14.99
CA ARG A 447 20.27 29.86 14.81
C ARG A 447 18.84 29.75 14.28
N ASN A 448 18.64 29.02 13.19
CA ASN A 448 17.32 28.72 12.63
C ASN A 448 16.56 27.81 13.62
N LYS A 449 15.45 28.29 14.19
CA LYS A 449 14.72 27.60 15.27
C LYS A 449 13.68 26.62 14.75
N LEU A 450 14.16 25.55 14.13
CA LEU A 450 13.33 24.53 13.49
C LEU A 450 12.74 23.52 14.48
N ALA A 451 11.63 22.87 14.13
CA ALA A 451 11.03 21.73 14.82
C ALA A 451 11.64 20.38 14.45
N THR A 452 12.18 20.25 13.24
CA THR A 452 12.78 19.01 12.73
C THR A 452 14.13 19.30 12.07
N TYR A 453 15.16 18.58 12.50
CA TYR A 453 16.53 18.70 11.95
C TYR A 453 17.02 17.45 11.21
N THR A 454 16.28 16.34 11.33
CA THR A 454 16.71 15.01 10.92
C THR A 454 16.00 14.50 9.65
N SER A 455 15.15 15.33 9.03
CA SER A 455 14.43 14.93 7.82
C SER A 455 15.36 14.84 6.62
N CYS A 456 15.30 13.72 5.90
CA CYS A 456 15.94 13.57 4.60
C CYS A 456 15.19 14.33 3.51
N PHE A 457 13.86 14.42 3.63
CA PHE A 457 12.98 15.08 2.68
C PHE A 457 13.14 16.60 2.75
N ARG A 458 13.78 17.18 1.74
CA ARG A 458 14.16 18.59 1.70
C ARG A 458 14.36 19.09 0.29
N VAL A 459 14.22 20.40 0.09
CA VAL A 459 14.62 21.10 -1.12
C VAL A 459 15.80 22.02 -0.78
N VAL A 460 16.87 21.96 -1.56
CA VAL A 460 18.12 22.69 -1.30
C VAL A 460 18.67 23.32 -2.57
N ARG A 461 19.32 24.47 -2.43
CA ARG A 461 20.13 25.07 -3.49
C ARG A 461 21.46 24.35 -3.61
N LYS A 462 21.77 23.86 -4.81
CA LYS A 462 23.05 23.19 -5.10
C LYS A 462 24.24 24.11 -4.80
N SER A 463 24.13 25.40 -5.10
CA SER A 463 25.17 26.38 -4.76
C SER A 463 25.46 26.49 -3.25
N ALA A 464 24.44 26.30 -2.40
CA ALA A 464 24.59 26.37 -0.95
C ALA A 464 25.35 25.17 -0.36
N THR A 465 25.38 24.02 -1.05
CA THR A 465 26.10 22.82 -0.60
C THR A 465 27.53 22.74 -1.14
N LYS A 466 27.95 23.69 -1.99
CA LYS A 466 29.28 23.69 -2.60
C LYS A 466 30.38 23.77 -1.54
N GLY A 467 31.31 22.81 -1.56
CA GLY A 467 32.42 22.74 -0.60
C GLY A 467 32.04 22.19 0.78
N LEU A 468 30.80 21.71 0.96
CA LEU A 468 30.37 21.11 2.21
C LEU A 468 30.96 19.70 2.36
N VAL A 469 31.88 19.53 3.30
CA VAL A 469 32.48 18.22 3.63
C VAL A 469 31.85 17.70 4.91
N LEU A 470 31.12 16.58 4.85
CA LEU A 470 30.55 15.94 6.03
C LEU A 470 31.60 15.11 6.77
N ARG A 471 31.65 15.25 8.10
CA ARG A 471 32.45 14.37 8.98
C ARG A 471 31.73 13.05 9.25
N HIS A 472 30.41 13.10 9.27
CA HIS A 472 29.55 11.93 9.45
C HIS A 472 28.82 11.62 8.14
N GLU A 473 29.29 10.61 7.41
CA GLU A 473 28.70 10.22 6.12
C GLU A 473 27.37 9.45 6.25
N GLY A 474 27.04 8.95 7.45
CA GLY A 474 25.80 8.21 7.75
C GLY A 474 24.55 9.07 7.97
N PHE A 475 23.55 8.53 8.67
CA PHE A 475 22.28 9.24 8.96
C PHE A 475 22.49 10.57 9.70
N ILE A 476 23.53 10.68 10.51
CA ILE A 476 23.90 11.92 11.21
C ILE A 476 24.28 13.03 10.22
N GLY A 477 24.82 12.68 9.05
CA GLY A 477 25.19 13.61 7.99
C GLY A 477 24.02 14.47 7.48
N VAL A 478 22.80 13.95 7.57
CA VAL A 478 21.56 14.69 7.26
C VAL A 478 21.41 15.92 8.14
N ALA A 479 21.62 15.76 9.45
CA ALA A 479 21.55 16.83 10.43
C ALA A 479 22.82 17.69 10.40
N GLU A 480 23.99 17.09 10.14
CA GLU A 480 25.25 17.82 9.98
C GLU A 480 25.20 18.80 8.80
N MET A 481 24.65 18.40 7.65
CA MET A 481 24.49 19.28 6.50
C MET A 481 23.66 20.52 6.86
N LEU A 482 22.50 20.31 7.49
CA LEU A 482 21.65 21.42 7.94
C LEU A 482 22.37 22.32 8.95
N ALA A 483 23.04 21.72 9.94
CA ALA A 483 23.80 22.46 10.95
C ALA A 483 24.94 23.29 10.34
N ARG A 484 25.64 22.76 9.33
CA ARG A 484 26.71 23.50 8.64
C ARG A 484 26.17 24.67 7.83
N LEU A 485 25.03 24.51 7.14
CA LEU A 485 24.36 25.62 6.46
C LEU A 485 23.93 26.71 7.46
N ASP A 486 23.37 26.31 8.61
CA ASP A 486 22.99 27.23 9.68
C ASP A 486 24.18 28.01 10.24
N LEU A 487 25.28 27.31 10.56
CA LEU A 487 26.53 27.92 11.06
C LEU A 487 27.19 28.82 10.01
N GLY A 488 27.04 28.50 8.72
CA GLY A 488 27.45 29.33 7.60
C GLY A 488 26.57 30.56 7.37
N GLY A 489 25.55 30.78 8.20
CA GLY A 489 24.69 31.95 8.13
C GLY A 489 23.57 31.86 7.10
N CYS A 490 23.30 30.68 6.55
CA CYS A 490 22.20 30.48 5.59
C CYS A 490 20.82 30.54 6.26
N LYS A 491 19.81 30.99 5.51
CA LYS A 491 18.40 30.93 5.91
C LYS A 491 17.83 29.56 5.58
N ILE A 492 17.14 28.96 6.56
CA ILE A 492 16.54 27.64 6.44
C ILE A 492 15.06 27.74 6.82
N VAL A 493 14.20 27.20 5.97
CA VAL A 493 12.74 27.23 6.14
C VAL A 493 12.21 25.84 6.43
N GLU A 494 11.16 25.75 7.25
CA GLU A 494 10.45 24.50 7.49
C GLU A 494 9.12 24.46 6.75
N HIS A 495 8.79 23.28 6.22
CA HIS A 495 7.49 22.98 5.65
C HIS A 495 6.78 21.91 6.49
N PRO A 496 5.53 22.13 6.94
CA PRO A 496 4.77 21.10 7.64
C PRO A 496 4.56 19.87 6.74
N ALA A 497 4.90 18.68 7.23
CA ALA A 497 4.77 17.45 6.46
C ALA A 497 4.13 16.33 7.28
N VAL A 498 3.61 15.31 6.59
CA VAL A 498 3.14 14.07 7.22
C VAL A 498 4.23 13.03 7.05
N LEU A 499 4.77 12.54 8.16
CA LEU A 499 5.70 11.41 8.18
C LEU A 499 4.91 10.13 8.38
N GLU A 500 5.00 9.22 7.43
CA GLU A 500 4.34 7.92 7.49
C GLU A 500 5.36 6.80 7.78
N SER A 501 4.88 5.71 8.39
CA SER A 501 5.69 4.50 8.49
C SER A 501 5.93 3.90 7.11
N ARG A 502 7.18 3.52 6.81
CA ARG A 502 7.50 2.79 5.59
C ARG A 502 6.60 1.56 5.38
N LEU A 503 6.15 1.39 4.14
CA LEU A 503 5.22 0.33 3.77
C LEU A 503 5.93 -0.98 3.38
N ILE A 504 7.17 -0.89 2.87
CA ILE A 504 7.97 -2.03 2.38
C ILE A 504 9.38 -1.98 3.00
N GLY A 505 9.99 -3.15 3.21
CA GLY A 505 11.38 -3.28 3.64
C GLY A 505 11.62 -2.93 5.11
N ARG A 506 12.87 -3.08 5.57
CA ARG A 506 13.23 -2.94 7.00
C ARG A 506 14.14 -1.73 7.24
N SER A 507 13.91 -1.05 8.37
CA SER A 507 14.80 0.03 8.81
C SER A 507 16.19 -0.51 9.12
N LYS A 508 17.21 0.14 8.54
CA LYS A 508 18.64 -0.22 8.71
C LYS A 508 19.31 0.58 9.83
N LEU A 509 18.58 1.46 10.50
CA LEU A 509 19.12 2.37 11.51
C LEU A 509 19.41 1.65 12.84
N LYS A 510 20.67 1.69 13.27
CA LYS A 510 21.11 1.19 14.57
C LYS A 510 20.89 2.27 15.64
N VAL A 511 19.76 2.19 16.36
CA VAL A 511 19.26 3.24 17.28
C VAL A 511 20.31 3.78 18.24
N LEU A 512 21.01 2.92 19.00
CA LEU A 512 22.01 3.36 19.98
C LEU A 512 23.18 4.11 19.32
N ARG A 513 23.63 3.63 18.16
CA ARG A 513 24.68 4.28 17.37
C ARG A 513 24.22 5.65 16.86
N VAL A 514 22.96 5.77 16.45
CA VAL A 514 22.37 7.03 16.00
C VAL A 514 22.25 8.03 17.15
N ILE A 515 21.84 7.59 18.35
CA ILE A 515 21.78 8.44 19.54
C ILE A 515 23.17 9.00 19.87
N ALA A 516 24.18 8.12 19.98
CA ALA A 516 25.55 8.53 20.27
C ALA A 516 26.09 9.50 19.21
N GLY A 517 25.82 9.26 17.93
CA GLY A 517 26.23 10.13 16.83
C GLY A 517 25.59 11.52 16.88
N HIS A 518 24.31 11.63 17.23
CA HIS A 518 23.67 12.93 17.41
C HIS A 518 24.27 13.71 18.59
N LEU A 519 24.53 13.05 19.73
CA LEU A 519 25.17 13.68 20.88
C LEU A 519 26.58 14.18 20.56
N GLN A 520 27.37 13.39 19.82
CA GLN A 520 28.68 13.80 19.34
C GLN A 520 28.58 15.04 18.44
N LEU A 521 27.71 15.02 17.43
CA LEU A 521 27.53 16.15 16.53
C LEU A 521 27.08 17.42 17.28
N LEU A 522 26.19 17.29 18.26
CA LEU A 522 25.76 18.42 19.11
C LEU A 522 26.91 19.02 19.91
N ALA A 523 27.82 18.18 20.44
CA ALA A 523 29.02 18.63 21.12
C ALA A 523 29.97 19.38 20.16
N GLU A 524 30.21 18.84 18.97
CA GLU A 524 31.04 19.47 17.94
C GLU A 524 30.50 20.84 17.52
N ILE A 525 29.19 20.96 17.25
CA ILE A 525 28.53 22.23 16.92
C ILE A 525 28.66 23.22 18.09
N SER A 526 28.45 22.77 19.32
CA SER A 526 28.54 23.62 20.51
C SER A 526 29.95 24.19 20.67
N LEU A 527 30.99 23.36 20.50
CA LEU A 527 32.38 23.79 20.55
C LEU A 527 32.72 24.78 19.43
N ALA A 528 32.27 24.50 18.20
CA ALA A 528 32.47 25.42 17.07
C ALA A 528 31.87 26.81 17.32
N ARG A 529 30.69 26.88 17.95
CA ARG A 529 30.07 28.16 18.34
C ARG A 529 30.85 28.89 19.43
N ILE A 530 31.36 28.17 20.43
CA ILE A 530 32.18 28.77 21.50
C ILE A 530 33.48 29.32 20.91
N ALA A 531 34.12 28.57 20.00
CA ALA A 531 35.33 29.01 19.31
C ALA A 531 35.08 30.25 18.44
N ALA A 532 34.02 30.25 17.63
CA ALA A 532 33.66 31.41 16.80
C ALA A 532 33.34 32.67 17.63
N ARG A 533 32.73 32.50 18.82
CA ARG A 533 32.51 33.60 19.78
C ARG A 533 33.81 34.09 20.44
N ARG A 534 34.81 33.23 20.61
CA ARG A 534 36.13 33.58 21.15
C ARG A 534 36.98 34.36 20.14
N SER A 535 36.89 34.02 18.85
CA SER A 535 37.54 34.79 17.77
C SER A 535 37.01 36.22 17.62
N TRP A 536 35.80 36.49 18.13
CA TRP A 536 35.19 37.84 18.18
C TRP A 536 35.63 38.70 19.37
N ARG A 537 36.40 38.15 20.32
CA ARG A 537 36.83 38.86 21.55
C ARG A 537 38.28 39.37 21.52
N VAL A 538 38.98 39.25 20.40
CA VAL A 538 40.41 39.67 20.25
C VAL A 538 40.56 41.00 19.48
N TYR A 539 39.46 41.66 19.11
CA TYR A 539 39.47 43.00 18.50
C TYR A 539 38.44 43.93 19.16
N TRP A 540 38.51 44.07 20.48
CA TRP A 540 37.94 45.22 21.20
C TRP A 540 39.00 45.76 22.16
#